data_AF-X6D798-F1
#
_entry.id   AF-X6D798-F1
#
_cell.length_a   1.000
_cell.length_b   1.000
_cell.length_c   1.000
_cell.angle_alpha   90.00
_cell.angle_beta   90.00
_cell.angle_gamma   90.00
#
_symmetry.space_group_name_H-M   'P 1'
#
loop_
_entity.id
_entity.type
_entity.pdbx_description
1 polymer ?
#
loop_
_entity_poly.entity_id
_entity_poly.type
_entity_poly.pdbx_seq_one_letter_code
_entity_poly.pdbx_strand_id
1 'polypeptide(L)' 'MSSLNKRHSCFHPSDLQLCQRVFDQVCFERKLDRMSLEPDVQELAATVFVLFENGCRIETELLDSFRRTRQ' A
#
# COMPACT_ATOMS: atom_id res chain seq x y z
N MET A 1 -17.73 6.90 26.91
CA MET A 1 -17.11 5.80 26.15
C MET A 1 -17.25 6.13 24.68
N SER A 2 -16.18 6.62 24.06
CA SER A 2 -16.21 7.09 22.68
C SER A 2 -16.42 5.91 21.75
N SER A 3 -17.61 5.79 21.18
CA SER A 3 -17.91 4.92 20.06
C SER A 3 -17.03 5.33 18.89
N LEU A 4 -15.85 4.71 18.77
CA LEU A 4 -15.09 4.67 17.52
C LEU A 4 -15.93 3.86 16.55
N ASN A 5 -16.92 4.52 15.95
CA ASN A 5 -17.37 4.22 14.62
C ASN A 5 -16.14 4.35 13.73
N LYS A 6 -15.35 3.26 13.69
CA LYS A 6 -14.21 3.06 12.80
C LYS A 6 -14.86 3.00 11.43
N ARG A 7 -15.15 4.19 10.90
CA ARG A 7 -15.76 4.40 9.58
C ARG A 7 -15.00 3.47 8.68
N HIS A 8 -15.69 2.47 8.12
CA HIS A 8 -15.17 1.73 6.99
C HIS A 8 -14.59 2.79 6.06
N SER A 9 -13.26 2.85 5.97
CA SER A 9 -12.58 3.68 4.99
C SER A 9 -13.02 3.07 3.68
N CYS A 10 -14.15 3.55 3.13
CA CYS A 10 -14.67 3.12 1.86
C CYS A 10 -13.61 3.54 0.86
N PHE A 11 -12.67 2.64 0.55
CA PHE A 11 -11.69 2.87 -0.49
C PHE A 11 -12.47 3.20 -1.74
N HIS A 12 -12.35 4.43 -2.23
CA HIS A 12 -12.91 4.73 -3.53
C HIS A 12 -12.18 3.88 -4.58
N PRO A 13 -12.82 3.56 -5.71
CA PRO A 13 -12.13 2.86 -6.80
C PRO A 13 -10.84 3.58 -7.22
N SER A 14 -10.81 4.91 -7.13
CA SER A 14 -9.59 5.71 -7.37
C SER A 14 -8.47 5.45 -6.36
N ASP A 15 -8.82 5.20 -5.10
CA ASP A 15 -7.87 4.89 -4.02
C ASP A 15 -7.27 3.49 -4.23
N LEU A 16 -8.12 2.50 -4.57
CA LEU A 16 -7.66 1.15 -4.91
C LEU A 16 -6.73 1.16 -6.12
N GLN A 17 -7.04 1.96 -7.15
CA GLN A 17 -6.18 2.13 -8.31
C GLN A 17 -4.82 2.76 -7.96
N LEU A 18 -4.78 3.66 -6.98
CA LEU A 18 -3.52 4.25 -6.50
C LEU A 18 -2.70 3.22 -5.73
N CYS A 19 -3.32 2.51 -4.78
CA CYS A 19 -2.66 1.43 -4.04
C CYS A 19 -2.11 0.34 -4.98
N GLN A 20 -2.89 -0.05 -5.99
CA GLN A 20 -2.49 -1.06 -6.96
C GLN A 20 -1.33 -0.57 -7.85
N ARG A 21 -1.33 0.69 -8.29
CA ARG A 21 -0.20 1.27 -9.04
C ARG A 21 1.08 1.31 -8.25
N VAL A 22 1.02 1.74 -6.99
CA VAL A 22 2.17 1.73 -6.08
C VAL A 22 2.69 0.31 -5.91
N PHE A 23 1.80 -0.64 -5.63
CA PHE A 23 2.15 -2.04 -5.46
C PHE A 23 2.81 -2.62 -6.72
N ASP A 24 2.20 -2.47 -7.89
CA ASP A 24 2.74 -2.94 -9.17
C ASP A 24 4.12 -2.33 -9.45
N GLN A 25 4.30 -1.04 -9.19
CA GLN A 25 5.57 -0.33 -9.37
C GLN A 25 6.65 -0.89 -8.43
N VAL A 26 6.35 -1.10 -7.15
CA VAL A 26 7.34 -1.66 -6.22
C VAL A 26 7.63 -3.13 -6.53
N CYS A 27 6.64 -3.92 -6.94
CA CYS A 27 6.87 -5.28 -7.44
C CYS A 27 7.81 -5.27 -8.64
N PHE A 28 7.59 -4.37 -9.61
CA PHE A 28 8.47 -4.22 -10.77
C PHE A 28 9.89 -3.82 -10.38
N GLU A 29 10.05 -2.83 -9.48
CA GLU A 29 11.35 -2.37 -9.00
C GLU A 29 12.11 -3.47 -8.23
N ARG A 30 11.40 -4.26 -7.43
CA ARG A 30 11.97 -5.37 -6.65
C ARG A 30 12.07 -6.68 -7.43
N LYS A 31 11.64 -6.70 -8.70
CA LYS A 31 11.53 -7.91 -9.54
C LYS A 31 10.72 -9.03 -8.86
N LEU A 32 9.73 -8.64 -8.06
CA LEU A 32 8.80 -9.55 -7.43
C LEU A 32 7.64 -9.84 -8.38
N ASP A 33 7.19 -11.09 -8.39
CA ASP A 33 5.97 -11.43 -9.09
C ASP A 33 4.77 -11.04 -8.23
N ARG A 34 4.00 -10.08 -8.72
CA ARG A 34 2.77 -9.57 -8.09
C ARG A 34 1.68 -10.63 -7.87
N MET A 35 1.73 -11.74 -8.62
CA MET A 35 0.82 -12.87 -8.46
C MET A 35 1.40 -13.95 -7.53
N SER A 36 2.63 -13.77 -7.05
CA SER A 36 3.25 -14.70 -6.13
C SER A 36 2.65 -14.59 -4.74
N LEU A 37 2.56 -15.73 -4.07
CA LEU A 37 2.18 -15.85 -2.66
C LEU A 37 3.39 -15.70 -1.74
N GLU A 38 4.48 -15.12 -2.24
CA GLU A 38 5.67 -14.85 -1.44
C GLU A 38 5.31 -13.90 -0.28
N PRO A 39 5.83 -14.16 0.93
CA PRO A 39 5.55 -13.33 2.09
C PRO A 39 5.95 -11.88 1.86
N ASP A 40 7.02 -11.62 1.10
CA ASP A 40 7.44 -10.27 0.70
C ASP A 40 6.36 -9.51 -0.09
N VAL A 41 5.63 -10.21 -0.98
CA VAL A 41 4.57 -9.61 -1.80
C VAL A 41 3.34 -9.32 -0.94
N GLN A 42 2.99 -10.23 -0.04
CA GLN A 42 1.86 -10.03 0.89
C GLN A 42 2.15 -8.89 1.87
N GLU A 43 3.37 -8.81 2.40
CA GLU A 43 3.81 -7.73 3.29
C GLU A 43 3.84 -6.38 2.58
N LEU A 44 4.28 -6.37 1.31
CA LEU A 44 4.23 -5.18 0.47
C LEU A 44 2.80 -4.66 0.32
N ALA A 45 1.86 -5.53 -0.05
CA ALA A 45 0.45 -5.16 -0.17
C ALA A 45 -0.12 -4.61 1.14
N ALA A 46 0.14 -5.30 2.26
CA ALA A 46 -0.30 -4.86 3.58
C ALA A 46 0.26 -3.48 3.93
N THR A 47 1.54 -3.24 3.63
CA THR A 47 2.20 -1.95 3.89
C THR A 47 1.58 -0.83 3.08
N VAL A 48 1.20 -1.07 1.81
CA VAL A 48 0.52 -0.06 0.97
C VAL A 48 -0.79 0.36 1.64
N PHE A 49 -1.59 -0.62 2.10
CA PHE A 49 -2.86 -0.33 2.79
C PHE A 49 -2.64 0.42 4.11
N VAL A 50 -1.68 0.00 4.93
CA VAL A 50 -1.37 0.67 6.20
C VAL A 50 -0.92 2.11 5.98
N LEU A 51 -0.08 2.38 4.98
CA LEU A 51 0.34 3.74 4.65
C LEU A 51 -0.83 4.58 4.14
N PHE A 52 -1.68 3.99 3.30
CA PHE A 52 -2.87 4.66 2.79
C PHE A 52 -3.86 5.00 3.90
N GLU A 53 -4.13 4.06 4.81
CA GLU A 53 -4.98 4.28 5.99
C GLU A 53 -4.40 5.33 6.95
N ASN A 54 -3.08 5.45 7.03
CA ASN A 54 -2.40 6.53 7.78
C ASN A 54 -2.47 7.91 7.10
N GLY A 55 -3.10 8.01 5.93
CA GLY A 55 -3.33 9.28 5.23
C GLY A 55 -2.31 9.58 4.12
N CYS A 56 -1.37 8.68 3.82
CA CYS A 56 -0.50 8.81 2.65
C CYS A 56 -1.30 8.50 1.38
N ARG A 57 -1.76 9.53 0.68
CA ARG A 57 -2.54 9.42 -0.58
C ARG A 57 -1.72 9.78 -1.81
N ILE A 58 -0.43 10.04 -1.65
CA ILE A 58 0.46 10.47 -2.72
C ILE A 58 1.29 9.28 -3.17
N GLU A 59 1.19 8.93 -4.45
CA GLU A 59 1.88 7.78 -5.06
C GLU A 59 3.40 7.86 -4.84
N THR A 60 4.02 9.02 -5.07
CA THR A 60 5.45 9.22 -4.88
C THR A 60 5.88 9.09 -3.42
N GLU A 61 5.10 9.57 -2.45
CA GLU A 61 5.43 9.42 -1.03
C GLU A 61 5.36 7.97 -0.58
N LEU A 62 4.34 7.23 -1.04
CA LEU A 62 4.23 5.80 -0.79
C LEU A 62 5.44 5.05 -1.34
N LEU A 63 5.80 5.31 -2.60
CA LEU A 63 7.00 4.73 -3.23
C LEU A 63 8.29 5.08 -2.49
N ASP A 64 8.44 6.33 -2.05
CA ASP A 64 9.58 6.78 -1.24
C ASP A 64 9.66 6.01 0.08
N SER A 65 8.53 5.79 0.75
CA SER A 65 8.48 4.95 1.97
C SER A 65 9.00 3.54 1.68
N PHE A 66 8.56 2.89 0.60
CA PHE A 66 9.05 1.55 0.23
C PHE A 66 10.53 1.50 -0.14
N ARG A 67 11.05 2.59 -0.71
CA ARG A 67 12.48 2.73 -1.02
C ARG A 67 13.33 2.98 0.23
N ARG A 68 12.77 3.67 1.23
CA ARG A 68 13.43 3.96 2.51
C ARG A 68 13.46 2.78 3.47
N THR A 69 12.45 1.92 3.47
CA THR A 69 12.42 0.66 4.26
C THR A 69 13.47 -0.37 3.78
N ARG A 70 14.42 0.04 2.93
CA ARG A 70 15.48 -0.78 2.32
C ARG A 70 16.86 -0.46 2.91
N GLN A 71 16.91 -0.06 4.18
CA GLN A 71 18.15 0.14 4.95
C GLN A 71 18.24 -0.86 6.10
#